data_AF-A0A7V9UAQ7-F1
#
_entry.id   AF-A0A7V9UAQ7-F1
#
_cell.length_a   1.000
_cell.length_b   1.000
_cell.length_c   1.000
_cell.angle_alpha   90.00
_cell.angle_beta   90.00
_cell.angle_gamma   90.00
#
_symmetry.space_group_name_H-M   'P 1'
#
loop_
_entity.id
_entity.type
_entity.pdbx_description
1 polymer ?
#
loop_
_entity_poly.entity_id
_entity_poly.type
_entity_poly.pdbx_seq_one_letter_code
_entity_poly.pdbx_strand_id
1 'polypeptide(L)'
;MNRFGVALLLTAVACTGVAETTTTLEAGEAEPDRFVAELSAAGVEAEQVETFSTEPVGGQGHLLCVDDQEVRVYLFANDEEAAAAAARIDPDDPSNLGDAIVEWAGNPRFWQRGPMLVLYLGEDQATAALITGVLGQPFAQGKGPGRGLPGLPGRCTNP
;
A
#
# COMPACT_ATOMS: atom_id res chain seq x y z
N MET A 1 -78.46 3.61 -9.72
CA MET A 1 -78.50 2.44 -8.81
C MET A 1 -77.25 1.61 -9.02
N ASN A 2 -76.55 1.30 -7.92
CA ASN A 2 -75.42 0.37 -7.81
C ASN A 2 -75.71 -1.05 -8.33
N ARG A 3 -74.61 -1.83 -8.49
CA ARG A 3 -74.39 -3.27 -8.16
C ARG A 3 -74.06 -4.14 -9.39
N PHE A 4 -73.11 -5.07 -9.41
CA PHE A 4 -72.07 -5.61 -8.50
C PHE A 4 -71.10 -6.40 -9.39
N GLY A 5 -69.81 -6.45 -9.08
CA GLY A 5 -68.86 -7.33 -9.77
C GLY A 5 -67.44 -7.18 -9.23
N VAL A 6 -67.19 -7.78 -8.07
CA VAL A 6 -65.87 -7.86 -7.43
C VAL A 6 -64.97 -8.77 -8.27
N ALA A 7 -63.87 -8.25 -8.78
CA ALA A 7 -62.74 -9.02 -9.27
C ALA A 7 -61.53 -8.75 -8.35
N LEU A 8 -61.19 -9.77 -7.58
CA LEU A 8 -60.00 -9.83 -6.73
C LEU A 8 -58.81 -10.21 -7.63
N LEU A 9 -57.76 -9.40 -7.72
CA LEU A 9 -56.47 -9.87 -8.22
C LEU A 9 -55.32 -9.21 -7.46
N LEU A 10 -54.43 -10.09 -7.00
CA LEU A 10 -53.40 -9.88 -6.00
C LEU A 10 -52.24 -9.00 -6.48
N THR A 11 -51.86 -8.10 -5.58
CA THR A 11 -50.52 -7.58 -5.23
C THR A 11 -49.28 -8.11 -5.98
N ALA A 12 -48.46 -7.18 -6.49
CA ALA A 12 -47.03 -7.11 -6.17
C ALA A 12 -46.49 -5.69 -6.43
N VAL A 13 -46.25 -4.93 -5.36
CA VAL A 13 -45.37 -3.75 -5.38
C VAL A 13 -43.95 -4.29 -5.32
N ALA A 14 -43.17 -4.14 -6.38
CA ALA A 14 -41.73 -4.31 -6.33
C ALA A 14 -41.08 -2.93 -6.36
N CYS A 15 -40.48 -2.58 -5.22
CA CYS A 15 -39.74 -1.37 -4.97
C CYS A 15 -38.61 -1.15 -6.00
N THR A 16 -38.45 0.12 -6.36
CA THR A 16 -37.17 0.84 -6.42
C THR A 16 -35.92 -0.01 -6.29
N GLY A 17 -35.24 -0.21 -7.41
CA GLY A 17 -33.80 -0.46 -7.45
C GLY A 17 -33.17 0.68 -8.23
N VAL A 18 -32.81 1.77 -7.55
CA VAL A 18 -31.74 2.65 -8.05
C VAL A 18 -30.52 1.75 -8.10
N ALA A 19 -29.96 1.56 -9.30
CA ALA A 19 -28.66 0.93 -9.44
C ALA A 19 -27.65 1.86 -8.76
N GLU A 20 -27.36 1.58 -7.49
CA GLU A 20 -26.14 2.04 -6.88
C GLU A 20 -25.02 1.35 -7.66
N THR A 21 -24.34 2.12 -8.51
CA THR A 21 -23.01 1.75 -9.00
C THR A 21 -22.11 1.77 -7.78
N THR A 22 -22.20 0.71 -6.98
CA THR A 22 -21.15 0.36 -6.05
C THR A 22 -19.99 -0.01 -6.96
N THR A 23 -19.04 0.92 -7.11
CA THR A 23 -17.71 0.58 -7.60
C THR A 23 -17.17 -0.46 -6.62
N THR A 24 -17.44 -1.73 -6.94
CA THR A 24 -16.68 -2.86 -6.46
C THR A 24 -15.27 -2.63 -7.00
N LEU A 25 -14.48 -1.87 -6.24
CA LEU A 25 -13.02 -2.02 -6.26
C LEU A 25 -12.78 -3.52 -6.11
N GLU A 26 -12.25 -4.11 -7.16
CA GLU A 26 -12.22 -5.55 -7.35
C GLU A 26 -11.62 -6.23 -6.13
N ALA A 27 -12.39 -7.14 -5.53
CA ALA A 27 -11.98 -7.96 -4.39
C ALA A 27 -10.90 -9.01 -4.76
N GLY A 28 -10.08 -8.72 -5.77
CA GLY A 28 -9.05 -9.60 -6.31
C GLY A 28 -7.82 -8.87 -6.90
N GLU A 29 -7.74 -7.55 -6.78
CA GLU A 29 -6.50 -6.82 -7.11
C GLU A 29 -5.51 -6.96 -5.94
N ALA A 30 -4.25 -7.29 -6.24
CA ALA A 30 -3.26 -7.49 -5.20
C ALA A 30 -2.98 -6.15 -4.47
N GLU A 31 -2.76 -6.18 -3.16
CA GLU A 31 -2.53 -4.95 -2.36
C GLU A 31 -1.46 -3.99 -2.92
N PRO A 32 -0.34 -4.47 -3.51
CA PRO A 32 0.63 -3.60 -4.17
C PRO A 32 0.05 -2.86 -5.39
N ASP A 33 -0.77 -3.52 -6.21
CA ASP A 33 -1.40 -2.92 -7.40
C ASP A 33 -2.41 -1.84 -6.98
N ARG A 34 -3.18 -2.12 -5.93
CA ARG A 34 -4.07 -1.13 -5.32
C ARG A 34 -3.29 0.09 -4.83
N PHE A 35 -2.15 -0.12 -4.18
CA PHE A 35 -1.31 0.98 -3.71
C PHE A 35 -0.75 1.81 -4.88
N VAL A 36 -0.33 1.17 -5.97
CA VAL A 36 0.07 1.86 -7.22
C VAL A 36 -1.08 2.70 -7.79
N ALA A 37 -2.29 2.16 -7.84
CA ALA A 37 -3.47 2.89 -8.32
C ALA A 37 -3.80 4.10 -7.44
N GLU A 38 -3.68 3.98 -6.11
CA GLU A 38 -3.91 5.07 -5.16
C GLU A 38 -2.85 6.18 -5.29
N LEU A 39 -1.57 5.82 -5.49
CA LEU A 39 -0.50 6.77 -5.77
C LEU A 39 -0.76 7.50 -7.10
N SER A 40 -1.14 6.75 -8.14
CA SER A 40 -1.47 7.32 -9.46
C SER A 40 -2.67 8.28 -9.40
N ALA A 41 -3.70 7.93 -8.63
CA ALA A 41 -4.87 8.79 -8.39
C ALA A 41 -4.52 10.07 -7.61
N ALA A 42 -3.43 10.07 -6.85
CA ALA A 42 -2.90 11.25 -6.18
C ALA A 42 -2.02 12.13 -7.09
N GLY A 43 -1.83 11.74 -8.36
CA GLY A 43 -1.28 12.59 -9.41
C GLY A 43 0.22 12.42 -9.70
N VAL A 44 0.82 11.31 -9.25
CA VAL A 44 2.20 10.93 -9.59
C VAL A 44 2.22 9.75 -10.56
N GLU A 45 3.31 9.52 -11.25
CA GLU A 45 3.50 8.30 -12.02
C GLU A 45 3.93 7.19 -11.05
N ALA A 46 3.16 6.10 -10.97
CA ALA A 46 3.51 4.96 -10.13
C ALA A 46 3.42 3.65 -10.91
N GLU A 47 4.45 2.81 -10.79
CA GLU A 47 4.46 1.48 -11.41
C GLU A 47 5.28 0.47 -10.59
N GLN A 48 4.90 -0.81 -10.65
CA GLN A 48 5.77 -1.89 -10.15
C GLN A 48 6.77 -2.28 -11.25
N VAL A 49 8.06 -2.25 -10.92
CA VAL A 49 9.13 -2.55 -11.87
C VAL A 49 9.75 -3.93 -11.70
N GLU A 50 9.74 -4.49 -10.48
CA GLU A 50 10.31 -5.81 -10.21
C GLU A 50 9.84 -6.41 -8.87
N THR A 51 10.33 -7.62 -8.60
CA THR A 51 10.27 -8.27 -7.28
C THR A 51 11.67 -8.56 -6.74
N PHE A 52 11.87 -8.56 -5.43
CA PHE A 52 13.19 -8.74 -4.80
C PHE A 52 13.14 -9.64 -3.55
N SER A 53 14.31 -10.13 -3.10
CA SER A 53 14.44 -10.90 -1.85
C SER A 53 14.34 -9.98 -0.63
N THR A 54 13.49 -10.37 0.32
CA THR A 54 13.02 -9.49 1.40
C THR A 54 13.68 -9.72 2.74
N GLU A 55 14.53 -10.72 2.88
CA GLU A 55 15.22 -10.99 4.12
C GLU A 55 16.06 -9.79 4.56
N PRO A 56 16.08 -9.45 5.86
CA PRO A 56 15.42 -10.16 6.97
C PRO A 56 13.97 -9.70 7.27
N VAL A 57 13.41 -8.74 6.52
CA VAL A 57 12.05 -8.22 6.75
C VAL A 57 10.98 -9.30 6.51
N GLY A 58 11.12 -10.06 5.41
CA GLY A 58 10.21 -11.13 5.00
C GLY A 58 9.07 -10.69 4.07
N GLY A 59 8.18 -11.62 3.73
CA GLY A 59 7.10 -11.42 2.76
C GLY A 59 7.56 -11.57 1.30
N GLN A 60 6.76 -11.04 0.37
CA GLN A 60 7.08 -10.91 -1.05
C GLN A 60 7.48 -9.47 -1.32
N GLY A 61 8.66 -9.26 -1.93
CA GLY A 61 9.19 -7.93 -2.18
C GLY A 61 8.76 -7.42 -3.53
N HIS A 62 8.15 -6.23 -3.59
CA HIS A 62 7.79 -5.52 -4.81
C HIS A 62 8.49 -4.16 -4.80
N LEU A 63 9.26 -3.85 -5.85
CA LEU A 63 9.81 -2.50 -6.01
C LEU A 63 8.85 -1.69 -6.87
N LEU A 64 8.43 -0.55 -6.33
CA LEU A 64 7.64 0.45 -7.01
C LEU A 64 8.52 1.65 -7.36
N CYS A 65 8.30 2.19 -8.54
CA CYS A 65 8.75 3.51 -8.93
C CYS A 65 7.61 4.49 -8.73
N VAL A 66 7.89 5.57 -7.99
CA VAL A 66 6.96 6.67 -7.73
C VAL A 66 7.67 7.93 -8.21
N ASP A 67 7.30 8.39 -9.40
CA ASP A 67 8.13 9.24 -10.25
C ASP A 67 9.56 8.64 -10.33
N ASP A 68 10.60 9.42 -10.04
CA ASP A 68 11.99 8.96 -10.02
C ASP A 68 12.42 8.29 -8.69
N GLN A 69 11.48 8.00 -7.78
CA GLN A 69 11.77 7.48 -6.43
C GLN A 69 11.49 5.99 -6.28
N GLU A 70 12.40 5.29 -5.61
CA GLU A 70 12.24 3.88 -5.26
C GLU A 70 11.45 3.71 -3.95
N VAL A 71 10.36 2.95 -4.02
CA VAL A 71 9.54 2.56 -2.86
C VAL A 71 9.47 1.04 -2.79
N ARG A 72 9.86 0.46 -1.64
CA ARG A 72 9.85 -0.99 -1.45
C ARG A 72 8.61 -1.42 -0.71
N VAL A 73 7.92 -2.40 -1.25
CA VAL A 73 6.71 -2.99 -0.66
C VAL A 73 6.99 -4.43 -0.27
N TYR A 74 6.56 -4.82 0.93
CA TYR A 74 6.66 -6.16 1.48
C TYR A 74 5.23 -6.67 1.70
N LEU A 75 4.80 -7.62 0.88
CA LEU A 75 3.47 -8.22 0.96
C LEU A 75 3.52 -9.55 1.70
N PHE A 76 2.78 -9.66 2.79
CA PHE A 76 2.65 -10.87 3.60
C PHE A 76 1.39 -11.65 3.20
N ALA A 77 1.27 -12.89 3.68
CA ALA A 77 0.09 -13.70 3.38
C ALA A 77 -1.19 -13.14 4.03
N ASN A 78 -1.05 -12.41 5.13
CA ASN A 78 -2.15 -11.85 5.91
C ASN A 78 -1.65 -10.73 6.86
N ASP A 79 -2.60 -10.01 7.46
CA ASP A 79 -2.37 -8.90 8.38
C ASP A 79 -1.59 -9.32 9.64
N GLU A 80 -1.79 -10.55 10.12
CA GLU A 80 -1.12 -11.07 11.32
C GLU A 80 0.39 -11.24 11.08
N GLU A 81 0.78 -11.79 9.92
CA GLU A 81 2.17 -11.92 9.52
C GLU A 81 2.84 -10.55 9.30
N ALA A 82 2.14 -9.60 8.66
CA ALA A 82 2.64 -8.24 8.50
C ALA A 82 2.84 -7.54 9.85
N ALA A 83 1.89 -7.69 10.78
CA ALA A 83 1.99 -7.13 12.12
C ALA A 83 3.12 -7.79 12.93
N ALA A 84 3.32 -9.10 12.80
CA ALA A 84 4.44 -9.80 13.44
C ALA A 84 5.79 -9.33 12.89
N ALA A 85 5.90 -9.09 11.58
CA ALA A 85 7.10 -8.52 10.98
C ALA A 85 7.34 -7.08 11.44
N ALA A 86 6.31 -6.22 11.43
CA ALA A 86 6.37 -4.84 11.89
C ALA A 86 6.80 -4.73 13.37
N ALA A 87 6.31 -5.63 14.22
CA ALA A 87 6.64 -5.65 15.65
C ALA A 87 8.12 -5.96 15.94
N ARG A 88 8.88 -6.50 14.97
CA ARG A 88 10.33 -6.71 15.10
C ARG A 88 11.13 -5.46 14.76
N ILE A 89 10.54 -4.50 14.06
CA ILE A 89 11.22 -3.29 13.63
C ILE A 89 11.21 -2.29 14.79
N ASP A 90 12.38 -1.86 15.23
CA ASP A 90 12.47 -0.82 16.24
C ASP A 90 11.88 0.49 15.68
N PRO A 91 10.89 1.11 16.35
CA PRO A 91 10.24 2.32 15.87
C PRO A 91 11.17 3.52 15.70
N ASP A 92 12.23 3.62 16.52
CA ASP A 92 13.16 4.75 16.56
C ASP A 92 14.51 4.42 15.89
N ASP A 93 14.83 3.13 15.72
CA ASP A 93 15.97 2.64 14.94
C ASP A 93 15.59 1.49 13.99
N PRO A 94 14.95 1.77 12.83
CA PRO A 94 14.47 0.72 11.92
C PRO A 94 15.58 -0.07 11.22
N SER A 95 16.85 0.21 11.52
CA SER A 95 17.99 -0.66 11.18
C SER A 95 18.00 -1.92 12.03
N ASN A 96 17.42 -1.88 13.22
CA ASN A 96 17.26 -3.00 14.14
C ASN A 96 15.93 -3.72 13.88
N LEU A 97 16.02 -4.95 13.37
CA LEU A 97 14.90 -5.83 13.03
C LEU A 97 14.83 -7.01 14.02
N GLY A 98 15.02 -6.74 15.31
CA GLY A 98 14.99 -7.73 16.38
C GLY A 98 16.32 -8.47 16.52
N ASP A 99 16.54 -9.50 15.71
CA ASP A 99 17.76 -10.33 15.72
C ASP A 99 18.75 -9.99 14.59
N ALA A 100 18.37 -9.07 13.70
CA ALA A 100 19.18 -8.62 12.58
C ALA A 100 19.39 -7.10 12.61
N ILE A 101 20.55 -6.66 12.10
CA ILE A 101 20.86 -5.26 11.84
C ILE A 101 21.05 -5.09 10.33
N VAL A 102 20.32 -4.14 9.74
CA VAL A 102 20.40 -3.83 8.30
C VAL A 102 20.99 -2.45 8.10
N GLU A 103 22.01 -2.37 7.26
CA GLU A 103 22.58 -1.11 6.83
C GLU A 103 21.79 -0.54 5.64
N TRP A 104 20.90 0.39 5.93
CA TRP A 104 20.11 1.07 4.91
C TRP A 104 20.92 2.12 4.14
N ALA A 105 20.76 2.16 2.82
CA ALA A 105 21.31 3.20 1.96
C ALA A 105 20.41 4.46 1.94
N GLY A 106 20.07 4.99 3.12
CA GLY A 106 19.15 6.11 3.29
C GLY A 106 18.51 6.14 4.67
N ASN A 107 17.51 7.01 4.87
CA ASN A 107 16.79 7.11 6.14
C ASN A 107 15.52 6.25 6.08
N PRO A 108 15.48 5.10 6.77
CA PRO A 108 14.33 4.20 6.70
C PRO A 108 13.10 4.82 7.32
N ARG A 109 11.99 4.72 6.59
CA ARG A 109 10.64 5.05 7.04
C ARG A 109 9.72 3.91 6.64
N PHE A 110 9.02 3.34 7.63
CA PHE A 110 8.12 2.21 7.43
C PHE A 110 6.67 2.59 7.70
N TRP A 111 5.80 2.17 6.80
CA TRP A 111 4.34 2.22 6.95
C TRP A 111 3.76 0.82 6.92
N GLN A 112 2.57 0.65 7.48
CA GLN A 112 1.82 -0.59 7.46
C GLN A 112 0.37 -0.33 7.06
N ARG A 113 -0.17 -1.20 6.20
CA ARG A 113 -1.61 -1.28 5.92
C ARG A 113 -1.98 -2.72 5.58
N GLY A 114 -2.89 -3.30 6.36
CA GLY A 114 -3.32 -4.70 6.19
C GLY A 114 -2.12 -5.65 6.14
N PRO A 115 -1.97 -6.48 5.10
CA PRO A 115 -0.88 -7.44 4.95
C PRO A 115 0.39 -6.82 4.33
N MET A 116 0.47 -5.50 4.19
CA MET A 116 1.53 -4.80 3.47
C MET A 116 2.37 -3.91 4.40
N LEU A 117 3.70 -4.02 4.30
CA LEU A 117 4.64 -3.02 4.81
C LEU A 117 5.26 -2.25 3.65
N VAL A 118 5.52 -0.96 3.84
CA VAL A 118 6.15 -0.09 2.84
C VAL A 118 7.39 0.55 3.45
N LEU A 119 8.51 0.50 2.73
CA LEU A 119 9.77 1.13 3.09
C LEU A 119 10.14 2.18 2.04
N TYR A 120 10.40 3.40 2.51
CA TYR A 120 11.02 4.44 1.73
C TYR A 120 12.35 4.86 2.35
N LEU A 121 13.42 4.86 1.55
CA LEU A 121 14.79 5.21 1.97
C LEU A 121 15.25 6.58 1.45
N GLY A 122 14.56 7.13 0.44
CA GLY A 122 14.94 8.38 -0.21
C GLY A 122 14.79 9.59 0.69
N GLU A 123 15.27 10.75 0.23
CA GLU A 123 15.23 12.01 0.98
C GLU A 123 14.10 12.95 0.51
N ASP A 124 13.47 12.64 -0.63
CA ASP A 124 12.41 13.48 -1.18
C ASP A 124 11.20 13.54 -0.23
N GLN A 125 10.87 14.75 0.19
CA GLN A 125 9.80 14.99 1.15
C GLN A 125 8.44 14.90 0.49
N ALA A 126 8.33 15.19 -0.82
CA ALA A 126 7.06 15.11 -1.53
C ALA A 126 6.57 13.65 -1.59
N THR A 127 7.45 12.73 -1.97
CA THR A 127 7.16 11.29 -1.99
C THR A 127 6.80 10.76 -0.61
N ALA A 128 7.54 11.14 0.42
CA ALA A 128 7.22 10.70 1.77
C ALA A 128 5.87 11.25 2.29
N ALA A 129 5.58 12.51 1.99
CA ALA A 129 4.30 13.11 2.35
C ALA A 129 3.13 12.46 1.58
N LEU A 130 3.35 12.11 0.32
CA LEU A 130 2.40 11.39 -0.51
C LEU A 130 2.07 10.01 0.08
N ILE A 131 3.09 9.19 0.34
CA ILE A 131 2.93 7.86 0.97
C ILE A 131 2.19 8.00 2.30
N THR A 132 2.57 9.00 3.10
CA THR A 132 1.91 9.30 4.38
C THR A 132 0.45 9.72 4.22
N GLY A 133 0.12 10.42 3.13
CA GLY A 133 -1.27 10.79 2.81
C GLY A 133 -2.13 9.58 2.45
N VAL A 134 -1.54 8.55 1.83
CA VAL A 134 -2.23 7.32 1.41
C VAL A 134 -2.31 6.30 2.55
N LEU A 135 -1.23 6.13 3.33
CA LEU A 135 -1.09 5.06 4.32
C LEU A 135 -1.24 5.52 5.77
N GLY A 136 -1.24 6.83 6.03
CA GLY A 136 -1.15 7.39 7.37
C GLY A 136 0.30 7.58 7.83
N GLN A 137 0.50 7.82 9.13
CA GLN A 137 1.84 8.07 9.67
C GLN A 137 2.72 6.81 9.62
N PRO A 138 4.04 6.95 9.41
CA PRO A 138 4.95 5.82 9.54
C PRO A 138 4.93 5.31 10.99
N PHE A 139 5.02 3.99 11.16
CA PHE A 139 5.11 3.36 12.48
C PHE A 139 6.55 3.29 12.98
N ALA A 140 7.53 3.32 12.07
CA ALA A 140 8.95 3.31 12.40
C ALA A 140 9.72 4.25 11.47
N GLN A 141 10.62 5.05 12.03
CA GLN A 141 11.50 5.94 11.27
C GLN A 141 12.82 6.17 11.99
N GLY A 142 13.92 6.24 11.25
CA GLY A 142 15.22 6.48 11.87
C GLY A 142 16.26 6.99 10.89
N LYS A 143 17.47 7.17 11.39
CA LYS A 143 18.62 7.60 10.60
C LYS A 143 19.38 6.37 10.16
N GLY A 144 19.51 6.16 8.85
CA GLY A 144 20.52 5.24 8.35
C GLY A 144 21.92 5.87 8.50
N PRO A 145 22.99 5.12 8.23
CA PRO A 145 24.37 5.59 8.38
C PRO A 145 24.77 6.79 7.49
N GLY A 146 23.83 7.42 6.76
CA GLY A 146 24.00 8.71 6.08
C GLY A 146 25.02 8.72 4.94
N ARG A 147 25.78 7.63 4.77
CA ARG A 147 26.55 7.35 3.57
C ARG A 147 25.60 6.68 2.60
N GLY A 148 24.78 7.48 1.92
CA GLY A 148 24.21 7.05 0.66
C GLY A 148 25.36 6.47 -0.16
N LEU A 149 25.33 5.16 -0.38
CA LEU A 149 26.22 4.57 -1.37
C LEU A 149 26.00 5.40 -2.65
N PRO A 150 27.07 5.82 -3.35
CA PRO A 150 26.95 6.57 -4.59
C PRO A 150 25.86 5.92 -5.42
N GLY A 151 24.80 6.69 -5.70
CA GLY A 151 23.52 6.16 -6.18
C GLY A 151 23.79 5.08 -7.21
N LEU A 152 23.43 3.84 -6.87
CA LEU A 152 23.12 2.90 -7.92
C LEU A 152 22.14 3.66 -8.82
N PRO A 153 22.38 3.73 -10.15
CA PRO A 153 21.43 4.39 -11.05
C PRO A 153 20.05 3.90 -10.65
N GLY A 154 19.19 4.82 -10.21
CA GLY A 154 17.91 4.46 -9.63
C GLY A 154 17.21 3.60 -10.65
N ARG A 155 16.67 2.46 -10.22
CA ARG A 155 15.92 1.57 -11.12
C ARG A 155 14.70 2.28 -11.72
N CYS A 156 14.32 3.40 -11.11
CA CYS A 156 13.25 4.30 -11.50
C CYS A 156 13.69 5.52 -12.34
N THR A 157 15.00 5.78 -12.50
CA THR A 157 15.46 6.89 -13.33
C THR A 157 15.66 6.40 -14.76
N ASN A 158 14.86 6.92 -15.69
CA ASN A 158 15.05 6.65 -17.13
C ASN A 158 16.40 7.28 -17.57
N PRO A 159 17.32 6.54 -18.23
CA PRO A 159 18.63 7.05 -18.63
C PRO A 159 18.61 8.21 -19.62
#